data_AF-Q4T6F7-F1
#
_entry.id   AF-Q4T6F7-F1
#
_cell.length_a   1.000
_cell.length_b   1.000
_cell.length_c   1.000
_cell.angle_alpha   90.00
_cell.angle_beta   90.00
_cell.angle_gamma   90.00
#
_symmetry.space_group_name_H-M   'P 1'
#
loop_
_entity.id
_entity.type
_entity.pdbx_description
1 polymer ?
#
loop_
_entity_poly.entity_id
_entity_poly.type
_entity_poly.pdbx_seq_one_letter_code
_entity_poly.pdbx_strand_id
1 'polypeptide(L)'
;ITLLQMEHNFDIMNHASRALTYMMEALPRSSAVVVDAIPVFLEKLQVIQFIDVAEQALTALEMLSRRHSKAILQAGGLADCLLFLEFFSINAQRNALAIAANCCQSITPDEFHFVADSLPLLTQRLTHQ
;
A
#
# COMPACT_ATOMS: atom_id res chain seq x y z
N ILE A 1 10.06 -7.68 -10.28
CA ILE A 1 10.26 -7.23 -8.89
C ILE A 1 11.62 -6.57 -8.70
N THR A 2 12.72 -7.17 -9.17
CA THR A 2 14.10 -6.61 -9.08
C THR A 2 14.23 -5.14 -9.48
N LEU A 3 13.53 -4.68 -10.54
CA LEU A 3 13.60 -3.28 -10.99
C LEU A 3 13.01 -2.28 -9.97
N LEU A 4 12.09 -2.71 -9.09
CA LEU A 4 11.55 -1.86 -8.01
C LEU A 4 12.57 -1.56 -6.91
N GLN A 5 13.65 -2.34 -6.84
CA GLN A 5 14.70 -2.20 -5.83
C GLN A 5 15.92 -1.43 -6.36
N MET A 6 15.84 -0.87 -7.58
CA MET A 6 16.93 -0.07 -8.15
C MET A 6 16.95 1.35 -7.54
N GLU A 7 17.33 1.44 -6.27
CA GLU A 7 17.26 2.69 -5.47
C GLU A 7 18.02 3.87 -6.10
N HIS A 8 19.05 3.57 -6.89
CA HIS A 8 19.85 4.57 -7.60
C HIS A 8 19.17 5.16 -8.84
N ASN A 9 18.00 4.63 -9.26
CA ASN A 9 17.29 5.09 -10.45
C ASN A 9 15.77 5.14 -10.20
N PHE A 10 15.29 6.31 -9.77
CA PHE A 10 13.88 6.51 -9.45
C PHE A 10 12.95 6.36 -10.65
N ASP A 11 13.40 6.72 -11.86
CA ASP A 11 12.61 6.57 -13.08
C ASP A 11 12.32 5.10 -13.36
N ILE A 12 13.33 4.22 -13.22
CA ILE A 12 13.16 2.77 -13.38
C ILE A 12 12.21 2.21 -12.32
N MET A 13 12.35 2.61 -11.06
CA MET A 13 11.46 2.16 -9.98
C MET A 13 10.01 2.57 -10.26
N ASN A 14 9.77 3.82 -10.64
CA ASN A 14 8.44 4.33 -10.92
C ASN A 14 7.83 3.66 -12.16
N HIS A 15 8.59 3.52 -13.25
CA HIS A 15 8.13 2.81 -14.44
C HIS A 15 7.83 1.34 -14.19
N ALA A 16 8.66 0.64 -13.40
CA ALA A 16 8.40 -0.74 -13.01
C ALA A 16 7.12 -0.85 -12.18
N SER A 17 6.89 0.06 -11.23
CA SER A 17 5.68 0.08 -10.42
C SER A 17 4.43 0.33 -11.28
N ARG A 18 4.47 1.34 -12.16
CA ARG A 18 3.39 1.64 -13.12
C ARG A 18 3.10 0.47 -14.05
N ALA A 19 4.13 -0.21 -14.55
CA ALA A 19 3.95 -1.39 -15.39
C ALA A 19 3.19 -2.51 -14.68
N LEU A 20 3.45 -2.73 -13.37
CA LEU A 20 2.71 -3.71 -12.57
C LEU A 20 1.26 -3.28 -12.36
N THR A 21 1.00 -2.00 -12.06
CA THR A 21 -0.35 -1.44 -11.97
C THR A 21 -1.12 -1.64 -13.28
N TYR A 22 -0.55 -1.23 -14.42
CA TYR A 22 -1.17 -1.39 -15.73
C TYR A 22 -1.42 -2.86 -16.10
N MET A 23 -0.52 -3.77 -15.69
CA MET A 23 -0.73 -5.20 -15.88
C MET A 23 -1.91 -5.73 -15.07
N MET A 24 -2.08 -5.29 -13.82
CA MET A 24 -3.23 -5.65 -12.98
C MET A 24 -4.53 -5.03 -13.49
N GLU A 25 -4.49 -3.84 -14.10
CA GLU A 25 -5.65 -3.20 -14.72
C GLU A 25 -6.10 -3.96 -15.98
N ALA A 26 -5.16 -4.28 -16.87
CA ALA A 26 -5.42 -4.99 -18.11
C ALA A 26 -5.77 -6.47 -17.88
N LEU A 27 -5.16 -7.10 -16.87
CA LEU A 27 -5.36 -8.50 -16.52
C LEU A 27 -5.49 -8.65 -14.99
N PRO A 28 -6.70 -8.59 -14.42
CA PRO A 28 -6.90 -8.68 -12.96
C PRO A 28 -6.33 -9.94 -12.30
N ARG A 29 -6.23 -11.05 -13.05
CA ARG A 29 -5.63 -12.31 -12.58
C ARG A 29 -4.12 -12.20 -12.32
N SER A 30 -3.43 -11.26 -12.97
CA SER A 30 -2.00 -11.02 -12.73
C SER A 30 -1.70 -10.57 -11.30
N SER A 31 -2.69 -10.04 -10.57
CA SER A 31 -2.55 -9.68 -9.17
C SER A 31 -1.98 -10.81 -8.31
N ALA A 32 -2.32 -12.08 -8.60
CA ALA A 32 -1.78 -13.24 -7.88
C ALA A 32 -0.25 -13.38 -7.98
N VAL A 33 0.35 -12.88 -9.07
CA VAL A 33 1.81 -12.84 -9.26
C VAL A 33 2.41 -11.57 -8.66
N VAL A 34 1.67 -10.46 -8.70
CA VAL A 34 2.13 -9.16 -8.19
C VAL A 34 2.12 -9.10 -6.65
N VAL A 35 1.38 -9.99 -5.97
CA VAL A 35 1.40 -10.13 -4.50
C VAL A 35 2.83 -10.27 -3.94
N ASP A 36 3.72 -10.96 -4.64
CA ASP A 36 5.11 -11.14 -4.21
C ASP A 36 5.89 -9.80 -4.13
N ALA A 37 5.38 -8.73 -4.74
CA ALA A 37 5.95 -7.39 -4.67
C ALA A 37 5.47 -6.57 -3.46
N ILE A 38 4.48 -7.05 -2.67
CA ILE A 38 3.95 -6.33 -1.50
C ILE A 38 5.07 -5.87 -0.55
N PRO A 39 6.02 -6.71 -0.11
CA PRO A 39 7.07 -6.27 0.81
C PRO A 39 7.90 -5.12 0.25
N VAL A 40 8.18 -5.16 -1.05
CA VAL A 40 8.95 -4.11 -1.73
C VAL A 40 8.16 -2.80 -1.78
N PHE A 41 6.85 -2.85 -2.01
CA PHE A 41 6.02 -1.64 -1.98
C PHE A 41 5.91 -1.05 -0.56
N LEU A 42 5.76 -1.89 0.47
CA LEU A 42 5.69 -1.44 1.85
C LEU A 42 6.99 -0.80 2.33
N GLU A 43 8.15 -1.35 1.93
CA GLU A 43 9.46 -0.74 2.19
C GLU A 43 9.55 0.70 1.67
N LYS A 44 8.94 1.00 0.51
CA LYS A 44 8.91 2.37 -0.05
C LYS A 44 8.03 3.33 0.75
N LEU A 45 7.14 2.84 1.59
CA LEU A 45 6.31 3.64 2.50
C LEU A 45 6.97 3.83 3.87
N GLN A 46 7.83 2.91 4.28
CA GLN A 46 8.59 3.02 5.53
C GLN A 46 9.72 4.06 5.44
N VAL A 47 10.40 4.12 4.30
CA VAL A 47 11.49 5.06 4.05
C VAL A 47 11.24 5.81 2.74
N ILE A 48 10.48 6.90 2.82
CA ILE A 48 10.16 7.72 1.66
C ILE A 48 11.40 8.52 1.22
N GLN A 49 12.08 8.02 0.19
CA GLN A 49 13.14 8.76 -0.52
C GLN A 49 12.56 9.68 -1.60
N PHE A 50 11.49 9.22 -2.28
CA PHE A 50 10.82 9.93 -3.36
C PHE A 50 9.31 9.79 -3.20
N ILE A 51 8.61 10.91 -3.06
CA ILE A 51 7.15 10.91 -2.81
C ILE A 51 6.37 10.26 -3.95
N ASP A 52 6.74 10.52 -5.21
CA ASP A 52 6.07 9.95 -6.38
C ASP A 52 6.12 8.42 -6.40
N VAL A 53 7.23 7.83 -5.93
CA VAL A 53 7.39 6.37 -5.85
C VAL A 53 6.51 5.79 -4.74
N ALA A 54 6.44 6.47 -3.59
CA ALA A 54 5.56 6.07 -2.49
C ALA A 54 4.07 6.17 -2.88
N GLU A 55 3.65 7.23 -3.56
CA GLU A 55 2.26 7.36 -4.05
C GLU A 55 1.92 6.29 -5.10
N GLN A 56 2.87 5.97 -5.99
CA GLN A 56 2.69 4.89 -6.95
C GLN A 56 2.63 3.52 -6.25
N ALA A 57 3.41 3.30 -5.19
CA ALA A 57 3.34 2.09 -4.37
C ALA A 57 1.96 1.97 -3.68
N LEU A 58 1.42 3.05 -3.13
CA LEU A 58 0.05 3.08 -2.58
C LEU A 58 -1.00 2.75 -3.65
N THR A 59 -0.82 3.22 -4.88
CA THR A 59 -1.72 2.87 -6.00
C THR A 59 -1.69 1.38 -6.30
N ALA A 60 -0.51 0.76 -6.34
CA ALA A 60 -0.38 -0.69 -6.54
C ALA A 60 -0.96 -1.49 -5.35
N LEU A 61 -0.68 -1.07 -4.13
CA LEU A 61 -1.19 -1.70 -2.90
C LEU A 61 -2.71 -1.60 -2.79
N GLU A 62 -3.33 -0.49 -3.22
CA GLU A 62 -4.79 -0.35 -3.26
C GLU A 62 -5.41 -1.41 -4.16
N MET A 63 -4.87 -1.59 -5.37
CA MET A 63 -5.36 -2.62 -6.29
C MET A 63 -5.21 -4.04 -5.72
N LEU A 64 -4.07 -4.32 -5.08
CA LEU A 64 -3.81 -5.60 -4.43
C LEU A 64 -4.74 -5.84 -3.25
N SER A 65 -5.02 -4.81 -2.45
CA SER A 65 -5.86 -4.90 -1.24
C SER A 65 -7.27 -5.41 -1.53
N ARG A 66 -7.80 -5.19 -2.73
CA ARG A 66 -9.14 -5.65 -3.14
C ARG A 66 -9.29 -7.17 -3.15
N ARG A 67 -8.19 -7.93 -3.28
CA ARG A 67 -8.19 -9.40 -3.34
C ARG A 67 -7.18 -10.07 -2.41
N HIS A 68 -6.16 -9.34 -1.99
CA HIS A 68 -5.01 -9.83 -1.25
C HIS A 68 -4.76 -8.99 0.02
N SER A 69 -5.83 -8.41 0.60
CA SER A 69 -5.77 -7.61 1.83
C SER A 69 -5.05 -8.31 2.97
N LYS A 70 -5.26 -9.62 3.14
CA LYS A 70 -4.57 -10.41 4.18
C LYS A 70 -3.06 -10.42 4.03
N ALA A 71 -2.54 -10.51 2.80
CA ALA A 71 -1.11 -10.47 2.56
C ALA A 71 -0.50 -9.11 2.94
N ILE A 72 -1.22 -8.02 2.68
CA ILE A 72 -0.83 -6.66 3.10
C ILE A 72 -0.86 -6.55 4.63
N LEU A 73 -1.95 -6.99 5.26
CA LEU A 73 -2.14 -6.93 6.71
C LEU A 73 -1.05 -7.71 7.46
N GLN A 74 -0.78 -8.94 7.05
CA GLN A 74 0.24 -9.81 7.66
C GLN A 74 1.66 -9.28 7.49
N ALA A 75 1.91 -8.47 6.45
CA ALA A 75 3.18 -7.79 6.23
C ALA A 75 3.31 -6.48 7.04
N GLY A 76 2.36 -6.15 7.91
CA GLY A 76 2.36 -4.89 8.67
C GLY A 76 1.89 -3.68 7.85
N GLY A 77 1.35 -3.91 6.65
CA GLY A 77 1.13 -2.87 5.67
C GLY A 77 0.09 -1.82 6.04
N LEU A 78 -0.78 -2.09 7.02
CA LEU A 78 -1.74 -1.08 7.49
C LEU A 78 -1.01 0.12 8.12
N ALA A 79 -0.08 -0.13 9.03
CA ALA A 79 0.67 0.92 9.70
C ALA A 79 1.55 1.69 8.70
N ASP A 80 2.25 0.95 7.82
CA ASP A 80 3.10 1.54 6.78
C ASP A 80 2.33 2.46 5.83
N CYS A 81 1.11 2.07 5.43
CA CYS A 81 0.27 2.90 4.55
C CYS A 81 -0.22 4.20 5.22
N LEU A 82 -0.28 4.24 6.56
CA LEU A 82 -0.80 5.39 7.31
C LEU A 82 0.31 6.28 7.87
N LEU A 83 1.56 5.82 7.90
CA LEU A 83 2.69 6.47 8.56
C LEU A 83 2.93 7.93 8.11
N PHE A 84 2.89 8.17 6.79
CA PHE A 84 3.13 9.49 6.20
C PHE A 84 1.87 10.10 5.56
N LEU A 85 0.69 9.68 6.00
CA LEU A 85 -0.58 9.99 5.34
C LEU A 85 -0.77 11.49 5.03
N GLU A 86 -0.42 12.38 5.96
CA GLU A 86 -0.60 13.84 5.79
C GLU A 86 0.27 14.46 4.70
N PHE A 87 1.39 13.83 4.37
CA PHE A 87 2.34 14.35 3.37
C PHE A 87 1.94 13.96 1.94
N PHE A 88 1.08 12.95 1.79
CA PHE A 88 0.63 12.49 0.49
C PHE A 88 -0.42 13.39 -0.13
N SER A 89 -0.50 13.36 -1.46
CA SER A 89 -1.60 13.94 -2.22
C SER A 89 -2.96 13.38 -1.78
N ILE A 90 -4.04 14.13 -2.00
CA ILE A 90 -5.41 13.68 -1.67
C ILE A 90 -5.72 12.31 -2.31
N ASN A 91 -5.21 12.06 -3.52
CA ASN A 91 -5.42 10.78 -4.20
C ASN A 91 -4.72 9.63 -3.47
N ALA A 92 -3.46 9.82 -3.07
CA ALA A 92 -2.71 8.83 -2.32
C ALA A 92 -3.27 8.61 -0.91
N GLN A 93 -3.77 9.66 -0.25
CA GLN A 93 -4.49 9.53 1.02
C GLN A 93 -5.75 8.65 0.88
N ARG A 94 -6.54 8.87 -0.18
CA ARG A 94 -7.72 8.03 -0.47
C ARG A 94 -7.33 6.58 -0.72
N ASN A 95 -6.22 6.33 -1.42
CA ASN A 95 -5.72 4.97 -1.64
C ASN A 95 -5.30 4.30 -0.32
N ALA A 96 -4.55 5.00 0.54
CA ALA A 96 -4.14 4.49 1.85
C ALA A 96 -5.34 4.13 2.74
N LEU A 97 -6.37 4.99 2.77
CA LEU A 97 -7.59 4.72 3.53
C LEU A 97 -8.42 3.57 2.93
N ALA A 98 -8.44 3.42 1.59
CA ALA A 98 -9.07 2.29 0.94
C ALA A 98 -8.36 0.97 1.26
N ILE A 99 -7.01 0.96 1.25
CA ILE A 99 -6.21 -0.19 1.71
C ILE A 99 -6.58 -0.54 3.15
N ALA A 100 -6.64 0.46 4.03
CA ALA A 100 -7.00 0.26 5.43
C ALA A 100 -8.39 -0.37 5.58
N ALA A 101 -9.39 0.17 4.88
CA ALA A 101 -10.75 -0.37 4.90
C ALA A 101 -10.81 -1.83 4.41
N ASN A 102 -10.11 -2.14 3.30
CA ASN A 102 -10.06 -3.49 2.74
C ASN A 102 -9.35 -4.49 3.67
N CYS A 103 -8.29 -4.05 4.36
CA CYS A 103 -7.61 -4.85 5.38
C CYS A 103 -8.56 -5.14 6.54
N CYS A 104 -9.26 -4.12 7.05
CA CYS A 104 -10.18 -4.24 8.17
C CYS A 104 -11.42 -5.11 7.89
N GLN A 105 -11.87 -5.20 6.64
CA GLN A 105 -13.08 -5.95 6.29
C GLN A 105 -12.97 -7.47 6.54
N SER A 106 -11.75 -8.02 6.50
CA SER A 106 -11.50 -9.47 6.51
C SER A 106 -10.82 -9.99 7.78
N ILE A 107 -10.81 -9.18 8.84
CA ILE A 107 -10.08 -9.45 10.09
C ILE A 107 -10.80 -10.48 10.95
N THR A 108 -10.03 -11.44 11.44
CA THR A 108 -10.44 -12.34 12.52
C THR A 108 -9.96 -11.80 13.88
N PRO A 109 -10.57 -12.21 15.01
CA PRO A 109 -10.16 -11.74 16.35
C PRO A 109 -8.66 -11.92 16.64
N ASP A 110 -8.05 -12.99 16.13
CA ASP A 110 -6.62 -13.27 16.31
C ASP A 110 -5.71 -12.30 15.53
N GLU A 111 -6.22 -11.71 14.45
CA GLU A 111 -5.51 -10.75 13.58
C GLU A 111 -5.70 -9.29 14.04
N PHE A 112 -6.50 -9.03 15.09
CA PHE A 112 -6.81 -7.67 15.55
C PHE A 112 -5.55 -6.88 15.98
N HIS A 113 -4.52 -7.57 16.45
CA HIS A 113 -3.25 -6.95 16.85
C HIS A 113 -2.57 -6.21 15.69
N PHE A 114 -2.79 -6.61 14.43
CA PHE A 114 -2.25 -5.90 13.27
C PHE A 114 -2.93 -4.54 13.01
N VAL A 115 -4.07 -4.28 13.66
CA VAL A 115 -4.87 -3.06 13.44
C VAL A 115 -4.97 -2.18 14.67
N ALA A 116 -4.88 -2.77 15.87
CA ALA A 116 -5.01 -2.05 17.13
C ALA A 116 -4.16 -0.77 17.18
N ASP A 117 -2.90 -0.85 16.75
CA ASP A 117 -1.95 0.27 16.79
C ASP A 117 -2.27 1.37 15.75
N SER A 118 -2.99 1.02 14.68
CA SER A 118 -3.41 1.95 13.63
C SER A 118 -4.76 2.63 13.93
N LEU A 119 -5.55 2.11 14.88
CA LEU A 119 -6.87 2.66 15.20
C LEU A 119 -6.84 4.14 15.63
N PRO A 120 -5.91 4.61 16.48
CA PRO A 120 -5.84 6.02 16.85
C PRO A 120 -5.61 6.94 15.65
N LEU A 121 -4.77 6.52 14.70
CA LEU A 121 -4.51 7.28 13.47
C LEU A 121 -5.77 7.36 12.59
N LEU A 122 -6.52 6.26 12.48
CA LEU A 122 -7.77 6.22 11.73
C LEU A 122 -8.87 7.08 12.38
N THR A 123 -9.02 7.02 13.71
CA THR A 123 -10.06 7.77 14.43
C THR A 123 -9.80 9.26 14.44
N GLN A 124 -8.53 9.69 14.58
CA GLN A 124 -8.15 11.10 14.53
C GLN A 124 -8.61 11.78 13.22
N ARG A 125 -8.62 11.03 12.11
CA ARG A 125 -9.04 11.54 10.80
C ARG A 125 -10.55 11.68 10.65
N LEU A 126 -11.31 10.83 11.32
CA LEU A 126 -12.78 10.91 11.32
C LEU A 126 -13.28 12.14 12.10
N THR A 127 -12.53 12.57 13.13
CA THR A 127 -12.86 13.75 13.94
C THR A 127 -12.47 15.09 13.31
N HIS A 128 -11.70 15.09 12.23
CA HIS A 128 -11.26 16.32 11.52
C HIS A 128 -12.17 16.68 10.32
N GLN A 129 -13.40 16.15 10.27
CA GLN A 129 -14.43 16.55 9.29
C GLN A 129 -15.15 17.84 9.67
#